data_AF-A0A2E6LIS0-F1
#
_entry.id   AF-A0A2E6LIS0-F1
#
_cell.length_a   1.000
_cell.length_b   1.000
_cell.length_c   1.000
_cell.angle_alpha   90.00
_cell.angle_beta   90.00
_cell.angle_gamma   90.00
#
_symmetry.space_group_name_H-M   'P 1'
#
loop_
_entity.id
_entity.type
_entity.pdbx_description
1 polymer ?
#
loop_
_entity_poly.entity_id
_entity_poly.type
_entity_poly.pdbx_seq_one_letter_code
_entity_poly.pdbx_strand_id
1 'polypeptide(L)'
;MDSDTIALISVLFCEMIFIIIAYTINEKNAKYLLSGYNTMSKEDQKKFDLKNYLIFFKKFFLNLTLYSLLIFLLFYILYDGITASLIWCVSIFIPMPYMIYKGNKFKK
;
A
#
# COMPACT_ATOMS: atom_id res chain seq x y z
N MET A 1 -28.71 2.03 2.12
CA MET A 1 -27.43 2.74 2.18
C MET A 1 -27.25 3.40 0.83
N ASP A 2 -27.11 4.72 0.78
CA ASP A 2 -26.83 5.45 -0.46
C ASP A 2 -25.40 5.17 -0.97
N SER A 3 -25.11 5.63 -2.19
CA SER A 3 -23.83 5.46 -2.87
C SER A 3 -22.66 6.10 -2.13
N ASP A 4 -22.92 7.14 -1.34
CA ASP A 4 -21.88 7.89 -0.64
C ASP A 4 -21.47 7.13 0.62
N THR A 5 -22.44 6.62 1.38
CA THR A 5 -22.21 5.76 2.54
C THR A 5 -21.54 4.44 2.13
N ILE A 6 -22.09 3.79 1.10
CA ILE A 6 -21.35 3.16 0.00
C ILE A 6 -19.81 3.25 -0.01
N ALA A 7 -19.39 4.31 -0.69
CA ALA A 7 -18.02 4.70 -0.94
C ALA A 7 -17.21 4.85 0.35
N LEU A 8 -17.75 5.56 1.34
CA LEU A 8 -17.06 5.83 2.60
C LEU A 8 -16.66 4.54 3.32
N ILE A 9 -17.60 3.60 3.50
CA ILE A 9 -17.33 2.33 4.18
C ILE A 9 -16.32 1.50 3.38
N SER A 10 -16.47 1.49 2.05
CA SER A 10 -15.60 0.73 1.15
C SER A 10 -14.16 1.24 1.19
N VAL A 11 -13.96 2.56 1.15
CA VAL A 11 -12.64 3.19 1.26
C VAL A 11 -12.04 2.95 2.64
N LEU A 12 -12.77 3.16 3.73
CA LEU A 12 -12.28 2.89 5.09
C LEU A 12 -11.85 1.43 5.28
N PHE A 13 -12.59 0.49 4.68
CA PHE A 13 -12.22 -0.93 4.68
C PHE A 13 -10.90 -1.17 3.93
N CYS A 14 -10.71 -0.58 2.76
CA CYS A 14 -9.45 -0.67 2.02
C CYS A 14 -8.28 -0.02 2.77
N GLU A 15 -8.49 1.13 3.41
CA GLU A 15 -7.47 1.78 4.23
C GLU A 15 -7.02 0.91 5.40
N MET A 16 -7.96 0.22 6.05
CA MET A 16 -7.66 -0.75 7.09
C MET A 16 -6.80 -1.91 6.56
N ILE A 17 -7.06 -2.39 5.33
CA ILE A 17 -6.24 -3.43 4.69
C ILE A 17 -4.79 -2.96 4.50
N PHE A 18 -4.57 -1.72 4.06
CA PHE A 18 -3.21 -1.18 3.90
C PHE A 18 -2.45 -1.10 5.24
N ILE A 19 -3.13 -0.71 6.31
CA ILE A 19 -2.56 -0.75 7.67
C ILE A 19 -2.20 -2.19 8.04
N ILE A 20 -3.11 -3.15 7.84
CA ILE A 20 -2.86 -4.57 8.13
C ILE A 20 -1.62 -5.04 7.37
N ILE A 21 -1.52 -4.76 6.06
CA ILE A 21 -0.34 -5.10 5.24
C ILE A 21 0.95 -4.51 5.84
N ALA A 22 0.93 -3.25 6.27
CA ALA A 22 2.08 -2.55 6.84
C ALA A 22 2.61 -3.19 8.14
N TYR A 23 1.73 -3.80 8.95
CA TYR A 23 2.09 -4.40 10.24
C TYR A 23 2.23 -5.92 10.19
N THR A 24 1.57 -6.61 9.26
CA THR A 24 1.61 -8.07 9.16
C THR A 24 2.89 -8.57 8.48
N ILE A 25 3.38 -7.90 7.43
CA ILE A 25 4.56 -8.36 6.69
C ILE A 25 5.83 -8.05 7.47
N ASN A 26 6.61 -9.08 7.80
CA ASN A 26 7.82 -9.01 8.60
C ASN A 26 8.85 -10.09 8.16
N GLU A 27 10.04 -10.10 8.77
CA GLU A 27 11.13 -11.00 8.39
C GLU A 27 10.75 -12.49 8.46
N LYS A 28 9.86 -12.89 9.39
CA LYS A 28 9.47 -14.30 9.58
C LYS A 28 8.58 -14.81 8.46
N ASN A 29 7.74 -13.95 7.88
CA ASN A 29 6.73 -14.32 6.89
C ASN A 29 6.96 -13.74 5.49
N ALA A 30 7.97 -12.88 5.30
CA ALA A 30 8.26 -12.25 4.01
C ALA A 30 8.50 -13.27 2.89
N LYS A 31 9.14 -14.42 3.18
CA LYS A 31 9.30 -15.52 2.20
C LYS A 31 7.99 -16.09 1.64
N TYR A 32 6.87 -15.85 2.32
CA TYR A 32 5.54 -16.30 1.89
C TYR A 32 4.71 -15.14 1.36
N LEU A 33 4.69 -14.00 2.07
CA LEU A 33 3.77 -12.89 1.82
C LEU A 33 4.31 -11.80 0.90
N LEU A 34 5.64 -11.70 0.73
CA LEU A 34 6.25 -10.67 -0.12
C LEU A 34 6.62 -11.29 -1.47
N SER A 35 5.74 -11.17 -2.47
CA SER A 35 5.86 -11.86 -3.77
C SER A 35 7.23 -11.67 -4.45
N GLY A 36 7.76 -10.45 -4.44
CA GLY A 36 9.08 -10.14 -4.99
C GLY A 36 10.23 -10.84 -4.27
N TYR A 37 10.10 -11.13 -2.99
CA TYR A 37 11.10 -11.85 -2.20
C TYR A 37 10.86 -13.38 -2.22
N ASN A 38 9.60 -13.81 -2.18
CA ASN A 38 9.18 -15.22 -2.30
C ASN A 38 9.70 -15.84 -3.61
N THR A 39 9.60 -15.11 -4.72
CA THR A 39 10.02 -15.58 -6.05
C THR A 39 11.53 -15.51 -6.31
N MET A 40 12.31 -14.90 -5.41
CA MET A 40 13.78 -14.86 -5.54
C MET A 40 14.40 -16.24 -5.29
N SER A 41 15.54 -16.49 -5.94
CA SER A 41 16.39 -17.63 -5.59
C SER A 41 16.90 -17.52 -4.15
N LYS A 42 17.27 -18.64 -3.53
CA LYS A 42 17.86 -18.63 -2.17
C LYS A 42 19.16 -17.82 -2.12
N GLU A 43 19.89 -17.72 -3.23
CA GLU A 43 21.12 -16.93 -3.32
C GLU A 43 20.81 -15.43 -3.34
N ASP A 44 19.80 -15.02 -4.10
CA ASP A 44 19.38 -13.61 -4.18
C ASP A 44 18.73 -13.15 -2.87
N GLN A 45 17.94 -14.01 -2.22
CA GLN A 45 17.37 -13.73 -0.91
C GLN A 45 18.45 -13.41 0.14
N LYS A 46 19.61 -14.10 0.10
CA LYS A 46 20.73 -13.83 1.01
C LYS A 46 21.40 -12.47 0.76
N LYS A 47 21.35 -11.98 -0.48
CA LYS A 47 21.92 -10.68 -0.87
C LYS A 47 20.92 -9.53 -0.64
N PHE A 48 19.63 -9.83 -0.64
CA PHE A 48 18.57 -8.85 -0.46
C PHE A 48 18.59 -8.21 0.94
N ASP A 49 18.56 -6.89 1.01
CA ASP A 49 18.46 -6.14 2.27
C ASP A 49 17.02 -6.12 2.79
N LEU A 50 16.56 -7.28 3.28
CA LEU A 50 15.18 -7.48 3.72
C LEU A 50 14.78 -6.55 4.86
N LYS A 51 15.67 -6.34 5.84
CA LYS A 51 15.37 -5.52 7.02
C LYS A 51 15.06 -4.08 6.64
N ASN A 52 15.93 -3.45 5.83
CA ASN A 52 15.69 -2.07 5.40
C ASN A 52 14.54 -1.97 4.38
N TYR A 53 14.34 -2.99 3.55
CA TYR A 53 13.17 -3.07 2.68
C TYR A 53 11.87 -3.07 3.49
N LEU A 54 11.76 -3.85 4.56
CA LEU A 54 10.56 -3.91 5.39
C LEU A 54 10.27 -2.60 6.11
N ILE A 55 11.32 -1.87 6.57
CA ILE A 55 11.17 -0.52 7.13
C ILE A 55 10.60 0.43 6.06
N PHE A 56 11.13 0.37 4.84
CA PHE A 56 10.61 1.15 3.72
C PHE A 56 9.16 0.76 3.37
N PHE A 57 8.86 -0.52 3.24
CA PHE A 57 7.56 -1.07 2.89
C PHE A 57 6.49 -0.63 3.89
N LYS A 58 6.77 -0.77 5.19
CA LYS A 58 5.86 -0.29 6.24
C LYS A 58 5.60 1.21 6.14
N LYS A 59 6.66 2.02 6.01
CA LYS A 59 6.51 3.48 5.84
C LYS A 59 5.73 3.83 4.58
N PHE A 60 5.93 3.10 3.49
CA PHE A 60 5.20 3.29 2.25
C PHE A 60 3.70 3.10 2.44
N PHE A 61 3.26 1.96 3.00
CA PHE A 61 1.85 1.67 3.19
C PHE A 61 1.19 2.60 4.22
N LEU A 62 1.89 2.97 5.31
CA LEU A 62 1.36 3.95 6.27
C LEU A 62 1.18 5.34 5.66
N ASN A 63 2.14 5.78 4.84
CA ASN A 63 2.01 7.05 4.14
C ASN A 63 0.91 6.97 3.08
N LEU A 64 0.85 5.87 2.30
CA LEU A 64 -0.21 5.57 1.34
C LEU A 64 -1.56 5.79 1.99
N THR A 65 -1.82 5.08 3.09
CA THR A 65 -3.06 5.19 3.86
C THR A 65 -3.40 6.61 4.27
N LEU A 66 -2.42 7.33 4.83
CA LEU A 66 -2.66 8.67 5.34
C LEU A 66 -3.08 9.64 4.23
N TYR A 67 -2.30 9.73 3.14
CA TYR A 67 -2.63 10.70 2.11
C TYR A 67 -3.81 10.26 1.25
N SER A 68 -4.00 8.97 0.97
CA SER A 68 -5.14 8.51 0.17
C SER A 68 -6.44 8.76 0.92
N LEU A 69 -6.48 8.51 2.23
CA LEU A 69 -7.64 8.85 3.06
C LEU A 69 -7.91 10.37 3.08
N LEU A 70 -6.87 11.21 3.23
CA LEU A 70 -7.04 12.66 3.20
C LEU A 70 -7.56 13.16 1.85
N ILE A 71 -7.06 12.61 0.74
CA ILE A 71 -7.57 12.90 -0.60
C ILE A 71 -9.03 12.48 -0.71
N PHE A 72 -9.37 11.25 -0.31
CA PHE A 72 -10.76 10.79 -0.35
C PHE A 72 -11.69 11.71 0.45
N LEU A 73 -11.36 12.02 1.71
CA LEU A 73 -12.19 12.88 2.56
C LEU A 73 -12.36 14.28 1.98
N LEU A 74 -11.30 14.86 1.40
CA LEU A 74 -11.38 16.16 0.72
C LEU A 74 -12.37 16.09 -0.45
N PHE A 75 -12.23 15.11 -1.35
CA PHE A 75 -13.07 15.00 -2.53
C PHE A 75 -14.48 14.48 -2.23
N TYR A 76 -14.67 13.77 -1.12
CA TYR A 76 -15.99 13.34 -0.62
C TYR A 76 -16.84 14.52 -0.12
N ILE A 77 -16.21 15.60 0.34
CA ILE A 77 -16.93 16.83 0.72
C ILE A 77 -17.27 17.67 -0.52
N LEU A 78 -16.43 17.59 -1.58
CA LEU A 78 -16.55 18.42 -2.78
C LEU A 78 -17.40 17.81 -3.89
N TYR A 79 -17.56 16.48 -3.90
CA TYR A 79 -18.20 15.70 -4.96
C TYR A 79 -18.99 14.52 -4.39
N ASP A 80 -19.68 13.78 -5.24
CA ASP A 80 -20.35 12.53 -4.87
C ASP A 80 -19.32 11.41 -4.54
N GLY A 81 -19.78 10.38 -3.82
CA GLY A 81 -18.94 9.29 -3.35
C GLY A 81 -18.30 8.47 -4.47
N ILE A 82 -18.92 8.37 -5.65
CA ILE A 82 -18.35 7.65 -6.79
C ILE A 82 -17.16 8.44 -7.34
N THR A 83 -17.34 9.74 -7.58
CA THR A 83 -16.27 10.63 -8.05
C THR A 83 -15.10 10.67 -7.06
N ALA A 84 -15.37 10.81 -5.76
CA ALA A 84 -14.34 10.79 -4.72
C ALA A 84 -13.57 9.46 -4.68
N SER A 85 -14.27 8.33 -4.86
CA SER A 85 -13.65 6.99 -4.90
C SER A 85 -12.74 6.80 -6.11
N LEU A 86 -13.11 7.33 -7.28
CA LEU A 86 -12.27 7.27 -8.47
C LEU A 86 -10.96 8.04 -8.28
N ILE A 87 -11.04 9.23 -7.67
CA ILE A 87 -9.86 10.06 -7.37
C ILE A 87 -8.96 9.36 -6.33
N TRP A 88 -9.56 8.80 -5.29
CA TRP A 88 -8.87 7.97 -4.31
C TRP A 88 -8.13 6.78 -4.96
N CYS A 89 -8.79 6.03 -5.86
CA CYS A 89 -8.18 4.94 -6.62
C CYS A 89 -6.94 5.42 -7.39
N VAL A 90 -7.04 6.52 -8.13
CA VAL A 90 -5.90 7.09 -8.88
C VAL A 90 -4.75 7.44 -7.94
N SER A 91 -5.05 8.02 -6.78
CA SER A 91 -4.04 8.38 -5.77
C SER A 91 -3.25 7.18 -5.25
N ILE A 92 -3.85 5.99 -5.24
CA ILE A 92 -3.21 4.74 -4.82
C ILE A 92 -2.30 4.17 -5.90
N PHE A 93 -2.65 4.29 -7.18
CA PHE A 93 -1.87 3.69 -8.27
C PHE A 93 -0.63 4.50 -8.66
N ILE A 94 -0.70 5.84 -8.62
CA ILE A 94 0.44 6.74 -8.88
C ILE A 94 1.73 6.39 -8.12
N PRO A 95 1.72 6.10 -6.80
CA PRO A 95 2.93 5.78 -6.02
C PRO A 95 3.49 4.36 -6.26
N MET A 96 2.74 3.45 -6.90
CA MET A 96 3.13 2.04 -7.01
C MET A 96 4.39 1.84 -7.85
N PRO A 97 4.58 2.50 -9.00
CA PRO A 97 5.85 2.47 -9.74
C PRO A 97 7.05 2.91 -8.89
N TYR A 98 6.90 3.95 -8.06
CA TYR A 98 7.96 4.40 -7.16
C TYR A 98 8.29 3.33 -6.10
N MET A 99 7.28 2.66 -5.52
CA MET A 99 7.50 1.56 -4.58
C MET A 99 8.35 0.45 -5.20
N ILE A 100 8.02 0.05 -6.43
CA ILE A 100 8.73 -1.00 -7.15
C ILE A 100 10.16 -0.57 -7.46
N TYR A 101 10.34 0.64 -8.00
CA TYR A 101 11.66 1.18 -8.33
C TYR A 101 12.58 1.23 -7.11
N LYS A 102 12.09 1.83 -6.01
CA LYS A 102 12.87 1.93 -4.76
C LYS A 102 13.07 0.58 -4.10
N GLY A 103 12.08 -0.31 -4.18
CA GLY A 103 12.16 -1.68 -3.69
C GLY A 103 13.24 -2.51 -4.37
N ASN A 104 13.46 -2.31 -5.67
CA ASN A 104 14.52 -3.00 -6.42
C ASN A 104 15.93 -2.58 -6.00
N LYS A 105 16.11 -1.38 -5.41
CA LYS A 105 17.42 -0.91 -4.92
C LYS A 105 17.92 -1.65 -3.68
N PHE A 106 17.08 -2.47 -3.05
CA PHE A 106 17.47 -3.35 -1.93
C PHE A 106 18.06 -4.69 -2.39
N LYS A 107 18.02 -4.98 -3.70
CA LYS A 107 18.77 -6.09 -4.30
C LYS A 107 20.25 -5.67 -4.37
N LYS A 108 21.14 -6.46 -3.78
CA LYS A 108 22.59 -6.27 -3.85
C LYS A 108 23.21 -7.17 -4.91
#